data_AF-A0A314XM80-F1
#
_entry.id   AF-A0A314XM80-F1
#
_cell.length_a   1.000
_cell.length_b   1.000
_cell.length_c   1.000
_cell.angle_alpha   90.00
_cell.angle_beta   90.00
_cell.angle_gamma   90.00
#
_symmetry.space_group_name_H-M   'P 1'
#
loop_
_entity.id
_entity.type
_entity.pdbx_description
1 polymer ?
#
loop_
_entity_poly.entity_id
_entity_poly.type
_entity_poly.pdbx_seq_one_letter_code
_entity_poly.pdbx_strand_id
1 'polypeptide(L)'
;MAAFDHIKDMYDVALKSRLLHTLIRDHVPDNKHPFGSPLDLSKVVYTIKTHNLLHESVQDLTDQKLINNWRSAIDSWVNHLMELIASEIPDKCWAGICLLGVTCQECSYECFLESYSGWFQKHLPHIQPMETSQFVKVASCASMSDLISRLSGPANVKRDGAAHAGKLIQQGIQPVL
;
A
#
# COMPACT_ATOMS: atom_id res chain seq x y z
N MET A 1 -6.00 9.01 -23.21
CA MET A 1 -4.67 8.59 -22.74
C MET A 1 -3.61 9.63 -23.12
N ALA A 2 -3.84 10.91 -22.80
CA ALA A 2 -2.95 12.02 -23.19
C ALA A 2 -2.78 13.08 -22.08
N ALA A 3 -3.41 12.89 -20.91
CA ALA A 3 -3.44 13.90 -19.86
C ALA A 3 -2.29 13.76 -18.84
N PHE A 4 -1.59 12.62 -18.81
CA PHE A 4 -0.61 12.30 -17.78
C PHE A 4 0.85 12.41 -18.24
N ASP A 5 1.12 12.50 -19.54
CA ASP A 5 2.49 12.52 -20.09
C ASP A 5 3.19 13.89 -19.98
N HIS A 6 2.59 14.89 -19.31
CA HIS A 6 3.10 16.26 -19.28
C HIS A 6 3.28 16.89 -17.89
N ILE A 7 3.18 16.13 -16.80
CA ILE A 7 3.37 16.68 -15.46
C ILE A 7 4.76 16.30 -14.94
N LYS A 8 5.72 17.18 -15.23
CA LYS A 8 7.14 17.02 -14.87
C LYS A 8 7.43 17.35 -13.40
N ASP A 9 6.48 17.96 -12.68
CA ASP A 9 6.58 18.16 -11.23
C ASP A 9 5.22 18.40 -10.57
N MET A 10 4.90 17.66 -9.49
CA MET A 10 3.63 17.75 -8.74
C MET A 10 3.84 18.40 -7.37
N TYR A 11 4.42 19.60 -7.35
CA TYR A 11 4.61 20.39 -6.14
C TYR A 11 3.29 20.89 -5.51
N ASP A 12 2.14 20.72 -6.19
CA ASP A 12 0.83 21.05 -5.64
C ASP A 12 0.21 19.86 -4.87
N VAL A 13 0.14 19.98 -3.55
CA VAL A 13 -0.52 19.03 -2.64
C VAL A 13 -1.98 18.75 -3.06
N ALA A 14 -2.67 19.76 -3.57
CA ALA A 14 -4.05 19.61 -4.05
C ALA A 14 -4.12 18.73 -5.31
N LEU A 15 -3.08 18.77 -6.14
CA LEU A 15 -2.99 17.93 -7.33
C LEU A 15 -2.71 16.47 -6.97
N LYS A 16 -1.84 16.22 -5.98
CA LYS A 16 -1.56 14.86 -5.46
C LYS A 16 -2.82 14.17 -4.93
N SER A 17 -3.59 14.85 -4.07
CA SER A 17 -4.83 14.30 -3.52
C SER A 17 -5.86 13.99 -4.61
N ARG A 18 -6.06 14.91 -5.56
CA ARG A 18 -6.97 14.70 -6.71
C ARG A 18 -6.53 13.56 -7.61
N LEU A 19 -5.22 13.44 -7.88
CA LEU A 19 -4.69 12.37 -8.70
C LEU A 19 -4.85 11.02 -8.00
N LEU A 20 -4.62 10.96 -6.69
CA LEU A 20 -4.85 9.74 -5.91
C LEU A 20 -6.31 9.29 -5.95
N HIS A 21 -7.27 10.22 -5.78
CA HIS A 21 -8.70 9.90 -5.94
C HIS A 21 -9.04 9.42 -7.36
N THR A 22 -8.44 10.04 -8.38
CA THR A 22 -8.63 9.61 -9.78
C THR A 22 -8.08 8.21 -9.99
N LEU A 23 -6.91 7.91 -9.42
CA LEU A 23 -6.29 6.60 -9.48
C LEU A 23 -7.18 5.52 -8.84
N ILE A 24 -7.71 5.78 -7.64
CA ILE A 24 -8.65 4.87 -6.96
C ILE A 24 -9.88 4.61 -7.83
N ARG A 25 -10.50 5.67 -8.37
CA ARG A 25 -11.75 5.57 -9.12
C ARG A 25 -11.59 4.86 -10.46
N ASP A 26 -10.53 5.17 -11.21
CA ASP A 26 -10.43 4.83 -12.63
C ASP A 26 -9.47 3.67 -12.92
N HIS A 27 -8.58 3.34 -11.98
CA HIS A 27 -7.44 2.45 -12.24
C HIS A 27 -7.22 1.37 -11.18
N VAL A 28 -7.75 1.53 -9.97
CA VAL A 28 -7.73 0.48 -8.94
C VAL A 28 -9.06 -0.28 -8.99
N PRO A 29 -9.05 -1.62 -8.91
CA PRO A 29 -10.25 -2.43 -8.99
C PRO A 29 -11.13 -2.16 -7.78
N ASP A 30 -12.42 -2.38 -7.95
CA ASP A 30 -13.40 -2.33 -6.86
C ASP A 30 -14.38 -3.51 -7.00
N ASN A 31 -15.49 -3.49 -6.27
CA ASN A 31 -16.51 -4.54 -6.35
C ASN A 31 -17.19 -4.64 -7.73
N LYS A 32 -17.23 -3.55 -8.49
CA LYS A 32 -17.90 -3.41 -9.79
C LYS A 32 -16.94 -3.49 -10.99
N HIS A 33 -15.65 -3.23 -10.77
CA HIS A 33 -14.62 -3.08 -11.79
C HIS A 33 -13.44 -4.01 -11.45
N PRO A 34 -13.34 -5.20 -12.08
CA PRO A 34 -12.17 -6.05 -11.92
C PRO A 34 -10.95 -5.45 -12.63
N PHE A 35 -9.75 -5.89 -12.26
CA PHE A 35 -8.57 -5.62 -13.08
C PHE A 35 -8.72 -6.30 -14.44
N GLY A 36 -8.53 -5.55 -15.53
CA GLY A 36 -8.50 -6.11 -16.88
C GLY A 36 -7.21 -6.87 -17.18
N SER A 37 -6.08 -6.41 -16.63
CA SER A 37 -4.77 -7.07 -16.80
C SER A 37 -3.79 -6.73 -15.65
N PRO A 38 -2.76 -7.57 -15.40
CA PRO A 38 -1.67 -7.23 -14.48
C PRO A 38 -0.89 -5.96 -14.85
N LEU A 39 -0.91 -5.58 -16.13
CA LEU A 39 -0.28 -4.34 -16.60
C LEU A 39 -0.97 -3.11 -16.01
N ASP A 40 -2.25 -3.18 -15.72
CA ASP A 40 -2.97 -2.05 -15.13
C ASP A 40 -2.50 -1.76 -13.72
N LEU A 41 -2.20 -2.80 -12.93
CA LEU A 41 -1.56 -2.64 -11.63
C LEU A 41 -0.17 -1.99 -11.75
N SER A 42 0.63 -2.40 -12.74
CA SER A 42 1.96 -1.82 -12.95
C SER A 42 1.91 -0.32 -13.27
N LYS A 43 0.88 0.14 -14.01
CA LYS A 43 0.64 1.56 -14.28
C LYS A 43 0.28 2.32 -13.00
N VAL A 44 -0.54 1.73 -12.14
CA VAL A 44 -0.89 2.30 -10.84
C VAL A 44 0.37 2.49 -9.99
N VAL A 45 1.19 1.44 -9.87
CA VAL A 45 2.47 1.50 -9.13
C VAL A 45 3.41 2.55 -9.72
N TYR A 46 3.56 2.58 -11.04
CA TYR A 46 4.38 3.57 -11.73
C TYR A 46 3.91 5.00 -11.42
N THR A 47 2.61 5.26 -11.48
CA THR A 47 2.02 6.58 -11.22
C THR A 47 2.26 7.03 -9.78
N ILE A 48 2.09 6.12 -8.81
CA ILE A 48 2.35 6.39 -7.40
C ILE A 48 3.80 6.82 -7.18
N LYS A 49 4.75 6.02 -7.67
CA LYS A 49 6.19 6.26 -7.47
C LYS A 49 6.67 7.49 -8.22
N THR A 50 6.28 7.65 -9.48
CA THR A 50 6.72 8.77 -10.34
C THR A 50 6.28 10.12 -9.78
N HIS A 51 5.08 10.19 -9.19
CA HIS A 51 4.51 11.44 -8.70
C HIS A 51 4.55 11.58 -7.18
N ASN A 52 5.19 10.64 -6.47
CA ASN A 52 5.30 10.64 -5.00
C ASN A 52 3.93 10.87 -4.32
N LEU A 53 2.89 10.17 -4.79
CA LEU A 53 1.51 10.46 -4.41
C LEU A 53 1.20 10.19 -2.94
N LEU A 54 1.91 9.22 -2.37
CA LEU A 54 1.75 8.81 -0.98
C LEU A 54 2.72 9.54 -0.04
N HIS A 55 3.71 10.25 -0.59
CA HIS A 55 4.68 11.00 0.19
C HIS A 55 4.15 12.40 0.51
N GLU A 56 4.31 12.80 1.76
CA GLU A 56 3.94 14.14 2.23
C GLU A 56 4.90 15.20 1.65
N SER A 57 4.38 16.23 0.99
CA SER A 57 5.20 17.38 0.58
C SER A 57 5.12 18.47 1.64
N VAL A 58 6.10 18.46 2.55
CA VAL A 58 6.12 19.26 3.79
C VAL A 58 6.50 20.73 3.57
N GLN A 59 6.83 21.18 2.35
CA GLN A 59 7.58 22.44 2.21
C GLN A 59 6.77 23.76 2.32
N ASP A 60 5.43 23.78 2.31
CA ASP A 60 4.68 25.05 2.39
C ASP A 60 3.28 24.90 3.05
N LEU A 61 3.23 24.25 4.21
CA LEU A 61 1.98 23.90 4.89
C LEU A 61 1.52 24.97 5.90
N THR A 62 1.15 26.14 5.42
CA THR A 62 0.31 27.09 6.19
C THR A 62 -1.20 26.87 5.96
N ASP A 63 -1.60 26.05 4.99
CA ASP A 63 -3.02 25.80 4.68
C ASP A 63 -3.51 24.44 5.25
N GLN A 64 -4.17 24.51 6.40
CA GLN A 64 -4.77 23.35 7.09
C GLN A 64 -5.76 22.57 6.21
N LYS A 65 -6.44 23.24 5.25
CA LYS A 65 -7.39 22.59 4.36
C LYS A 65 -6.69 21.62 3.41
N LEU A 66 -5.51 22.00 2.90
CA LEU A 66 -4.71 21.15 2.01
C LEU A 66 -4.19 19.90 2.74
N ILE A 67 -3.75 20.06 3.99
CA ILE A 67 -3.32 18.94 4.85
C ILE A 67 -4.47 17.95 5.03
N ASN A 68 -5.65 18.45 5.42
CA ASN A 68 -6.81 17.61 5.67
C ASN A 68 -7.26 16.88 4.40
N ASN A 69 -7.21 17.53 3.23
CA ASN A 69 -7.54 16.92 1.95
C ASN A 69 -6.55 15.82 1.55
N TRP A 70 -5.25 16.06 1.74
CA TRP A 70 -4.23 15.04 1.48
C TRP A 70 -4.42 13.83 2.39
N ARG A 71 -4.60 14.05 3.70
CA ARG A 71 -4.84 12.98 4.67
C ARG A 71 -6.09 12.18 4.33
N SER A 72 -7.20 12.84 4.01
CA SER A 72 -8.43 12.19 3.55
C SER A 72 -8.24 11.35 2.28
N ALA A 73 -7.39 11.80 1.34
CA ALA A 73 -7.07 11.03 0.15
C ALA A 73 -6.24 9.78 0.48
N ILE A 74 -5.28 9.88 1.40
CA ILE A 74 -4.51 8.73 1.90
C ILE A 74 -5.42 7.76 2.66
N ASP A 75 -6.31 8.25 3.50
CA ASP A 75 -7.28 7.40 4.22
C ASP A 75 -8.18 6.66 3.24
N SER A 76 -8.68 7.36 2.21
CA SER A 76 -9.49 6.76 1.15
C SER A 76 -8.71 5.69 0.39
N TRP A 77 -7.43 5.94 0.09
CA TRP A 77 -6.53 4.97 -0.53
C TRP A 77 -6.38 3.72 0.34
N VAL A 78 -6.00 3.89 1.61
CA VAL A 78 -5.77 2.77 2.54
C VAL A 78 -7.05 1.97 2.78
N ASN A 79 -8.19 2.64 2.98
CA ASN A 79 -9.48 1.96 3.16
C ASN A 79 -9.84 1.10 1.96
N HIS A 80 -9.63 1.63 0.74
CA HIS A 80 -9.85 0.87 -0.49
C HIS A 80 -8.94 -0.36 -0.58
N LEU A 81 -7.66 -0.24 -0.18
CA LEU A 81 -6.77 -1.40 -0.12
C LEU A 81 -7.23 -2.45 0.90
N MET A 82 -7.75 -2.03 2.06
CA MET A 82 -8.28 -2.97 3.06
C MET A 82 -9.48 -3.75 2.53
N GLU A 83 -10.37 -3.12 1.76
CA GLU A 83 -11.49 -3.80 1.09
C GLU A 83 -10.99 -4.84 0.08
N LEU A 84 -9.97 -4.49 -0.71
CA LEU A 84 -9.37 -5.42 -1.67
C LEU A 84 -8.71 -6.62 -0.99
N ILE A 85 -7.93 -6.39 0.07
CA ILE A 85 -7.25 -7.44 0.83
C ILE A 85 -8.26 -8.41 1.45
N ALA A 86 -9.39 -7.89 1.94
CA ALA A 86 -10.47 -8.70 2.49
C ALA A 86 -11.30 -9.47 1.45
N SER A 87 -11.06 -9.25 0.16
CA SER A 87 -11.81 -9.91 -0.91
C SER A 87 -11.49 -11.40 -1.01
N GLU A 88 -12.51 -12.23 -1.14
CA GLU A 88 -12.36 -13.66 -1.45
C GLU A 88 -11.90 -13.91 -2.90
N ILE A 89 -11.97 -12.89 -3.77
CA ILE A 89 -11.50 -12.98 -5.14
C ILE A 89 -9.97 -12.84 -5.15
N PRO A 90 -9.20 -13.90 -5.51
CA PRO A 90 -7.76 -13.91 -5.36
C PRO A 90 -7.04 -12.75 -6.08
N ASP A 91 -7.52 -12.35 -7.27
CA ASP A 91 -6.92 -11.26 -8.05
C ASP A 91 -7.07 -9.90 -7.37
N LYS A 92 -8.22 -9.66 -6.70
CA LYS A 92 -8.46 -8.42 -5.93
C LYS A 92 -7.60 -8.39 -4.67
N CYS A 93 -7.60 -9.51 -3.93
CA CYS A 93 -6.77 -9.68 -2.75
C CYS A 93 -5.29 -9.46 -3.07
N TRP A 94 -4.79 -10.12 -4.11
CA TRP A 94 -3.43 -9.97 -4.60
C TRP A 94 -3.07 -8.52 -4.91
N ALA A 95 -3.93 -7.80 -5.62
CA ALA A 95 -3.63 -6.44 -5.97
C ALA A 95 -3.66 -5.49 -4.76
N GLY A 96 -4.61 -5.67 -3.84
CA GLY A 96 -4.62 -4.95 -2.57
C GLY A 96 -3.34 -5.16 -1.78
N ILE A 97 -2.85 -6.42 -1.71
CA ILE A 97 -1.59 -6.80 -1.09
C ILE A 97 -0.39 -6.12 -1.76
N CYS A 98 -0.31 -6.16 -3.10
CA CYS A 98 0.79 -5.52 -3.84
C CYS A 98 0.82 -4.00 -3.64
N LEU A 99 -0.34 -3.34 -3.69
CA LEU A 99 -0.44 -1.90 -3.48
C LEU A 99 -0.15 -1.51 -2.02
N LEU A 100 -0.43 -2.39 -1.06
CA LEU A 100 -0.06 -2.16 0.33
C LEU A 100 1.45 -2.24 0.54
N GLY A 101 2.15 -3.15 -0.13
CA GLY A 101 3.63 -3.18 -0.14
C GLY A 101 4.21 -1.87 -0.69
N VAL A 102 3.68 -1.38 -1.81
CA VAL A 102 4.05 -0.06 -2.37
C VAL A 102 3.72 1.07 -1.39
N THR A 103 2.56 1.02 -0.74
CA THR A 103 2.18 2.00 0.28
C THR A 103 3.18 1.99 1.44
N CYS A 104 3.57 0.80 1.90
CA CYS A 104 4.60 0.65 2.91
C CYS A 104 5.92 1.26 2.49
N GLN A 105 6.30 1.26 1.20
CA GLN A 105 7.54 1.88 0.74
C GLN A 105 7.43 3.40 0.59
N GLU A 106 6.29 3.90 0.09
CA GLU A 106 6.18 5.26 -0.46
C GLU A 106 5.47 6.26 0.48
N CYS A 107 4.66 5.80 1.45
CA CYS A 107 3.94 6.73 2.34
C CYS A 107 4.89 7.53 3.25
N SER A 108 4.42 8.61 3.89
CA SER A 108 5.23 9.30 4.89
C SER A 108 5.55 8.38 6.08
N TYR A 109 6.67 8.66 6.76
CA TYR A 109 7.08 7.83 7.90
C TYR A 109 6.09 7.92 9.07
N GLU A 110 5.45 9.07 9.27
CA GLU A 110 4.38 9.27 10.26
C GLU A 110 3.19 8.35 9.96
N CYS A 111 2.66 8.41 8.73
CA CYS A 111 1.56 7.55 8.28
C CYS A 111 1.90 6.05 8.40
N PHE A 112 3.14 5.68 8.03
CA PHE A 112 3.64 4.32 8.17
C PHE A 112 3.59 3.86 9.64
N LEU A 113 4.14 4.66 10.56
CA LEU A 113 4.22 4.30 11.97
C LEU A 113 2.87 4.15 12.65
N GLU A 114 1.87 4.94 12.25
CA GLU A 114 0.51 4.84 12.78
C GLU A 114 -0.19 3.55 12.37
N SER A 115 0.16 2.99 11.21
CA SER A 115 -0.66 1.97 10.55
C SER A 115 0.01 0.61 10.37
N TYR A 116 1.35 0.51 10.43
CA TYR A 116 2.07 -0.71 10.08
C TYR A 116 1.63 -1.95 10.86
N SER A 117 1.32 -1.80 12.15
CA SER A 117 0.90 -2.92 12.99
C SER A 117 -0.44 -3.50 12.51
N GLY A 118 -1.40 -2.62 12.19
CA GLY A 118 -2.69 -3.02 11.62
C GLY A 118 -2.54 -3.70 10.26
N TRP A 119 -1.71 -3.15 9.39
CA TRP A 119 -1.41 -3.75 8.08
C TRP A 119 -0.76 -5.12 8.19
N PHE A 120 0.17 -5.31 9.12
CA PHE A 120 0.76 -6.61 9.39
C PHE A 120 -0.29 -7.65 9.82
N GLN A 121 -1.18 -7.29 10.76
CA GLN A 121 -2.24 -8.21 11.21
C GLN A 121 -3.19 -8.60 10.08
N LYS A 122 -3.41 -7.74 9.09
CA LYS A 122 -4.23 -8.03 7.92
C LYS A 122 -3.53 -8.96 6.93
N HIS A 123 -2.22 -8.89 6.77
CA HIS A 123 -1.47 -9.79 5.88
C HIS A 123 -1.31 -11.21 6.44
N LEU A 124 -1.17 -11.33 7.77
CA LEU A 124 -0.80 -12.59 8.43
C LEU A 124 -1.68 -13.79 8.06
N PRO A 125 -3.01 -13.66 7.99
CA PRO A 125 -3.89 -14.76 7.61
C PRO A 125 -3.80 -15.17 6.14
N HIS A 126 -3.13 -14.42 5.26
CA HIS A 126 -2.98 -14.80 3.85
C HIS A 126 -1.76 -15.69 3.59
N ILE A 127 -0.88 -15.84 4.59
CA ILE A 127 0.32 -16.67 4.50
C ILE A 127 0.06 -18.10 5.01
N GLN A 128 -0.86 -18.25 5.97
CA GLN A 128 -1.11 -19.51 6.68
C GLN A 128 -2.00 -20.55 5.95
N PRO A 129 -3.14 -20.21 5.32
CA PRO A 129 -4.13 -21.20 4.92
C PRO A 129 -3.68 -22.01 3.71
N MET A 130 -3.94 -23.32 3.70
CA MET A 130 -3.68 -24.17 2.53
C MET A 130 -4.49 -23.74 1.31
N GLU A 131 -5.67 -23.16 1.54
CA GLU A 131 -6.64 -22.71 0.53
C GLU A 131 -6.32 -21.36 -0.10
N THR A 132 -5.40 -20.57 0.50
CA THR A 132 -5.01 -19.29 -0.11
C THR A 132 -4.20 -19.53 -1.37
N SER A 133 -4.56 -18.81 -2.43
CA SER A 133 -3.86 -18.85 -3.71
C SER A 133 -2.34 -18.64 -3.55
N GLN A 134 -1.54 -19.41 -4.28
CA GLN A 134 -0.07 -19.33 -4.21
C GLN A 134 0.47 -17.95 -4.57
N PHE A 135 -0.13 -17.26 -5.54
CA PHE A 135 0.31 -15.91 -5.89
C PHE A 135 -0.06 -14.86 -4.83
N VAL A 136 -1.17 -15.03 -4.12
CA VAL A 136 -1.56 -14.20 -2.96
C VAL A 136 -0.57 -14.40 -1.81
N LYS A 137 -0.13 -15.65 -1.57
CA LYS A 137 0.91 -15.97 -0.58
C LYS A 137 2.23 -15.29 -0.92
N VAL A 138 2.72 -15.45 -2.15
CA VAL A 138 3.98 -14.83 -2.60
C VAL A 138 3.92 -13.30 -2.48
N ALA A 139 2.82 -12.69 -2.93
CA ALA A 139 2.65 -11.24 -2.80
C ALA A 139 2.58 -10.80 -1.33
N SER A 140 1.95 -11.59 -0.45
CA SER A 140 1.89 -11.30 0.99
C SER A 140 3.27 -11.32 1.62
N CYS A 141 4.09 -12.33 1.29
CA CYS A 141 5.47 -12.40 1.74
C CYS A 141 6.31 -11.21 1.26
N ALA A 142 6.14 -10.80 0.00
CA ALA A 142 6.83 -9.63 -0.56
C ALA A 142 6.42 -8.33 0.15
N SER A 143 5.11 -8.08 0.31
CA SER A 143 4.58 -6.91 1.03
C SER A 143 5.03 -6.87 2.49
N MET A 144 5.03 -8.02 3.18
CA MET A 144 5.56 -8.11 4.54
C MET A 144 7.06 -7.84 4.61
N SER A 145 7.82 -8.28 3.62
CA SER A 145 9.25 -7.96 3.52
C SER A 145 9.44 -6.45 3.40
N ASP A 146 8.66 -5.76 2.56
CA ASP A 146 8.73 -4.29 2.43
C ASP A 146 8.43 -3.58 3.75
N LEU A 147 7.40 -4.04 4.47
CA LEU A 147 7.03 -3.53 5.79
C LEU A 147 8.17 -3.73 6.81
N ILE A 148 8.71 -4.94 6.92
CA ILE A 148 9.80 -5.26 7.86
C ILE A 148 11.07 -4.50 7.50
N SER A 149 11.41 -4.41 6.22
CA SER A 149 12.55 -3.63 5.72
C SER A 149 12.41 -2.16 6.13
N ARG A 150 11.21 -1.57 6.04
CA ARG A 150 11.01 -0.19 6.47
C ARG A 150 11.08 -0.01 7.98
N LEU A 151 10.59 -0.96 8.77
CA LEU A 151 10.77 -0.99 10.24
C LEU A 151 12.25 -1.14 10.65
N SER A 152 13.10 -1.68 9.79
CA SER A 152 14.51 -1.88 10.09
C SER A 152 15.34 -0.59 10.05
N GLY A 153 14.82 0.49 9.45
CA GLY A 153 15.53 1.75 9.30
C GLY A 153 15.68 2.51 10.63
N PRO A 154 14.60 3.05 11.22
CA PRO A 154 14.73 3.87 12.43
C PRO A 154 14.87 3.07 13.73
N ALA A 155 15.76 3.54 14.61
CA ALA A 155 16.13 2.82 15.84
C ALA A 155 14.95 2.60 16.81
N ASN A 156 13.93 3.44 16.78
CA ASN A 156 12.77 3.39 17.67
C ASN A 156 11.80 2.24 17.37
N VAL A 157 11.78 1.69 16.15
CA VAL A 157 10.85 0.61 15.76
C VAL A 157 11.53 -0.69 15.34
N LYS A 158 12.86 -0.72 15.41
CA LYS A 158 13.66 -1.92 15.10
C LYS A 158 13.27 -3.15 15.95
N ARG A 159 12.88 -2.93 17.21
CA ARG A 159 12.39 -4.01 18.11
C ARG A 159 11.07 -4.59 17.61
N ASP A 160 10.17 -3.74 17.16
CA ASP A 160 8.89 -4.18 16.61
C ASP A 160 9.10 -4.90 15.28
N GLY A 161 9.99 -4.41 14.41
CA GLY A 161 10.38 -5.12 13.19
C GLY A 161 10.89 -6.53 13.46
N ALA A 162 11.77 -6.70 14.45
CA ALA A 162 12.27 -8.01 14.86
C ALA A 162 11.16 -8.92 15.41
N ALA A 163 10.24 -8.38 16.21
CA ALA A 163 9.11 -9.14 16.74
C ALA A 163 8.15 -9.62 15.63
N HIS A 164 7.86 -8.74 14.65
CA HIS A 164 7.01 -9.07 13.49
C HIS A 164 7.67 -10.10 12.57
N ALA A 165 8.98 -9.97 12.31
CA ALA A 165 9.75 -10.97 11.57
C ALA A 165 9.74 -12.34 12.28
N GLY A 166 9.90 -12.36 13.60
CA GLY A 166 9.81 -13.58 14.41
C GLY A 166 8.44 -14.27 14.30
N LYS A 167 7.34 -13.50 14.38
CA LYS A 167 5.98 -14.03 14.17
C LYS A 167 5.79 -14.62 12.78
N LEU A 168 6.32 -13.95 11.75
CA LEU A 168 6.25 -14.43 10.37
C LEU A 168 6.99 -15.76 10.20
N ILE A 169 8.21 -15.89 10.75
CA ILE A 169 8.99 -17.13 10.72
C ILE A 169 8.23 -18.27 11.41
N GLN A 170 7.68 -18.00 12.59
CA GLN A 170 6.91 -18.99 13.35
C GLN A 170 5.70 -19.50 12.57
N GLN A 171 5.04 -18.63 11.81
CA GLN A 171 3.79 -18.98 11.14
C GLN A 171 3.95 -19.42 9.69
N GLY A 172 5.02 -19.01 9.00
CA GLY A 172 5.29 -19.34 7.60
C GLY A 172 6.24 -20.53 7.40
N ILE A 173 7.16 -20.79 8.34
CA ILE A 173 8.20 -21.83 8.21
C ILE A 173 7.88 -23.06 9.07
N GLN A 174 7.28 -22.87 10.24
CA GLN A 174 7.04 -23.96 11.18
C GLN A 174 5.94 -24.98 10.82
N PRO A 175 4.91 -24.71 9.97
CA PRO A 175 3.97 -25.75 9.58
C PRO A 175 4.50 -26.72 8.49
N VAL A 176 5.78 -26.60 8.09
CA VAL A 176 6.42 -27.43 7.04
C VAL A 176 7.52 -28.35 7.60
N LEU A 177 7.79 -28.30 8.92
CA LEU A 177 8.68 -29.21 9.65
C LEU A 177 7.88 -30.11 10.59
#